data_AF-W9NG62-F1
#
_entry.id   AF-W9NG62-F1
#
_cell.length_a   1.000
_cell.length_b   1.000
_cell.length_c   1.000
_cell.angle_alpha   90.00
_cell.angle_beta   90.00
_cell.angle_gamma   90.00
#
_symmetry.space_group_name_H-M   'P 1'
#
loop_
_entity.id
_entity.type
_entity.pdbx_description
1 polymer ?
#
loop_
_entity_poly.entity_id
_entity_poly.type
_entity_poly.pdbx_seq_one_letter_code
_entity_poly.pdbx_strand_id
1 'polypeptide(L)'
;MTGLISENPSSSLQESMRSSDDYSGSEDDISGDESCCEGQLRDSAFYTNEKIEDAVKHISSQAFQHFSKATRSSAPPDELDHFKCPFYASNPEKYRKCLARHDLRSAESVIRHMQRHHKQPPYCPRCSKTFETVAECDTHIIKEKCKTEPLMIPDGINHYQQRELKSTPKKRDYHQWPTKRRWEHIYKLVFRETQSCPSAYLDTNEMTVLQARDFWKAHGGKYITEYFQAHSGLEMEDAQVILYSACLRALVEHVVGQSLMVSGTGWIKCIKALQNYLFSFFIPWR
;
A
#
# COMPACT_ATOMS: atom_id res chain seq x y z
N MET A 1 32.84 55.10 -8.70
CA MET A 1 34.17 54.63 -8.24
C MET A 1 34.11 53.11 -8.24
N THR A 2 34.52 52.50 -9.37
CA THR A 2 35.78 51.72 -9.52
C THR A 2 35.70 50.43 -8.70
N GLY A 3 35.43 49.25 -9.29
CA GLY A 3 36.25 48.53 -10.28
C GLY A 3 36.95 47.37 -9.53
N LEU A 4 37.35 46.19 -10.03
CA LEU A 4 37.40 45.47 -11.32
C LEU A 4 37.59 43.97 -10.91
N ILE A 5 36.90 42.99 -11.54
CA ILE A 5 37.38 41.99 -12.55
C ILE A 5 38.45 40.99 -12.06
N SER A 6 38.25 39.72 -12.49
CA SER A 6 39.27 38.73 -12.94
C SER A 6 39.68 37.68 -11.89
N GLU A 7 39.86 36.37 -12.14
CA GLU A 7 39.62 35.43 -13.25
C GLU A 7 39.91 34.01 -12.69
N ASN A 8 39.18 32.99 -13.16
CA ASN A 8 39.65 31.59 -13.28
C ASN A 8 40.48 31.48 -14.59
N PRO A 9 41.27 30.42 -14.95
CA PRO A 9 41.09 28.97 -14.67
C PRO A 9 42.40 28.11 -14.71
N SER A 10 42.24 26.80 -14.98
CA SER A 10 43.17 25.80 -15.58
C SER A 10 44.18 25.07 -14.67
N SER A 11 44.06 23.76 -14.43
CA SER A 11 44.28 22.55 -15.28
C SER A 11 45.70 21.96 -15.08
N SER A 12 45.80 20.69 -14.69
CA SER A 12 46.73 19.74 -15.34
C SER A 12 46.46 18.30 -14.89
N LEU A 13 46.14 17.46 -15.87
CA LEU A 13 46.37 16.02 -15.86
C LEU A 13 47.88 15.74 -15.73
N GLN A 14 48.27 14.68 -15.01
CA GLN A 14 49.40 13.88 -15.43
C GLN A 14 49.36 12.45 -14.87
N GLU A 15 49.59 11.53 -15.81
CA GLU A 15 49.70 10.08 -15.69
C GLU A 15 50.95 9.66 -14.91
N SER A 16 50.95 8.43 -14.37
CA SER A 16 52.16 7.61 -14.31
C SER A 16 51.82 6.12 -14.28
N MET A 17 52.17 5.46 -15.37
CA MET A 17 52.43 4.03 -15.50
C MET A 17 53.70 3.64 -14.72
N ARG A 18 53.74 2.41 -14.18
CA ARG A 18 54.93 1.53 -14.05
C ARG A 18 54.49 0.14 -13.56
N SER A 19 54.67 -0.88 -14.42
CA SER A 19 55.57 -2.06 -14.27
C SER A 19 55.03 -3.14 -13.32
N SER A 20 54.51 -4.29 -13.77
CA SER A 20 55.16 -5.48 -14.38
C SER A 20 56.16 -6.17 -13.46
N ASP A 21 55.84 -7.42 -13.06
CA ASP A 21 56.68 -8.63 -12.85
C ASP A 21 55.73 -9.76 -12.35
N ASP A 22 55.38 -10.77 -13.14
CA ASP A 22 56.07 -12.05 -13.41
C ASP A 22 56.20 -13.00 -12.19
N TYR A 23 55.35 -14.04 -12.15
CA TYR A 23 55.60 -15.29 -11.41
C TYR A 23 54.88 -16.48 -12.06
N SER A 24 55.61 -17.26 -12.86
CA SER A 24 55.30 -18.66 -13.23
C SER A 24 55.37 -19.51 -11.94
N GLY A 25 54.56 -20.54 -11.68
CA GLY A 25 54.08 -21.63 -12.53
C GLY A 25 54.57 -22.94 -11.88
N SER A 26 53.64 -23.79 -11.42
CA SER A 26 53.91 -25.21 -11.16
C SER A 26 52.59 -25.99 -11.20
N GLU A 27 52.47 -26.80 -12.23
CA GLU A 27 51.49 -27.88 -12.36
C GLU A 27 51.91 -29.02 -11.43
N ASP A 28 50.94 -29.63 -10.74
CA ASP A 28 51.08 -31.00 -10.22
C ASP A 28 49.72 -31.71 -10.37
N ASP A 29 49.73 -32.69 -11.26
CA ASP A 29 48.71 -33.72 -11.48
C ASP A 29 48.57 -34.62 -10.23
N ILE A 30 47.35 -34.78 -9.71
CA ILE A 30 46.97 -35.97 -8.96
C ILE A 30 45.65 -36.52 -9.52
N SER A 31 45.79 -37.70 -10.10
CA SER A 31 44.78 -38.60 -10.63
C SER A 31 43.82 -39.16 -9.56
N GLY A 32 42.54 -39.19 -9.91
CA GLY A 32 41.64 -40.34 -9.68
C GLY A 32 40.98 -40.48 -8.32
N ASP A 33 39.74 -39.98 -8.20
CA ASP A 33 38.63 -40.87 -7.87
C ASP A 33 37.36 -40.39 -8.61
N GLU A 34 36.79 -41.27 -9.43
CA GLU A 34 35.40 -41.19 -9.87
C GLU A 34 34.59 -42.02 -8.87
N SER A 35 34.20 -41.41 -7.75
CA SER A 35 33.14 -41.94 -6.91
C SER A 35 31.79 -41.35 -7.34
N CYS A 36 30.99 -42.19 -8.01
CA CYS A 36 29.55 -41.99 -8.27
C CYS A 36 28.79 -41.72 -6.96
N CYS A 37 28.76 -40.46 -6.53
CA CYS A 37 27.71 -39.96 -5.67
C CYS A 37 26.65 -39.37 -6.61
N GLU A 38 25.72 -40.21 -7.04
CA GLU A 38 24.41 -39.79 -7.55
C GLU A 38 23.65 -39.10 -6.41
N GLY A 39 24.17 -37.94 -5.99
CA GLY A 39 23.60 -37.06 -5.00
C GLY A 39 22.47 -36.34 -5.69
N GLN A 40 21.32 -37.01 -5.72
CA GLN A 40 20.01 -36.49 -6.06
C GLN A 40 19.95 -34.99 -5.79
N LEU A 41 20.05 -34.20 -6.87
CA LEU A 41 19.68 -32.80 -6.90
C LEU A 41 18.29 -32.76 -6.29
N ARG A 42 18.21 -32.37 -5.01
CA ARG A 42 16.96 -31.99 -4.40
C ARG A 42 16.46 -30.86 -5.27
N ASP A 43 15.43 -31.13 -6.06
CA ASP A 43 14.65 -30.10 -6.74
C ASP A 43 14.39 -29.01 -5.70
N SER A 44 15.15 -27.92 -5.78
CA SER A 44 14.92 -26.72 -4.98
C SER A 44 13.65 -26.15 -5.56
N ALA A 45 12.50 -26.67 -5.12
CA ALA A 45 11.21 -26.36 -5.66
C ALA A 45 10.98 -24.86 -5.46
N PHE A 46 11.21 -24.09 -6.51
CA PHE A 46 10.85 -22.67 -6.57
C PHE A 46 9.39 -22.54 -6.15
N TYR A 47 9.12 -21.62 -5.22
CA TYR A 47 7.77 -21.38 -4.73
C TYR A 47 6.95 -20.74 -5.85
N THR A 48 6.03 -21.51 -6.45
CA THR A 48 5.17 -21.02 -7.52
C THR A 48 4.10 -20.08 -6.95
N ASN A 49 3.63 -19.14 -7.77
CA ASN A 49 2.52 -18.26 -7.37
C ASN A 49 1.28 -19.05 -6.92
N GLU A 50 1.02 -20.22 -7.52
CA GLU A 50 -0.09 -21.10 -7.15
C GLU A 50 0.04 -21.65 -5.71
N LYS A 51 1.24 -22.07 -5.30
CA LYS A 51 1.49 -22.52 -3.92
C LYS A 51 1.32 -21.37 -2.91
N ILE A 52 1.73 -20.15 -3.28
CA ILE A 52 1.49 -18.95 -2.46
C ILE A 52 -0.01 -18.71 -2.31
N GLU A 53 -0.78 -18.78 -3.40
CA GLU A 53 -2.21 -18.54 -3.38
C GLU A 53 -2.97 -19.56 -2.55
N ASP A 54 -2.63 -20.85 -2.66
CA ASP A 54 -3.24 -21.91 -1.85
C ASP A 54 -2.92 -21.74 -0.35
N ALA A 55 -1.65 -21.45 -0.02
CA ALA A 55 -1.24 -21.14 1.35
C ALA A 55 -2.00 -19.93 1.92
N VAL A 56 -2.11 -18.84 1.15
CA VAL A 56 -2.87 -17.65 1.55
C VAL A 56 -4.33 -17.99 1.79
N LYS A 57 -4.94 -18.79 0.92
CA LYS A 57 -6.34 -19.23 1.04
C LYS A 57 -6.55 -20.02 2.34
N HIS A 58 -5.70 -21.01 2.60
CA HIS A 58 -5.78 -21.84 3.80
C HIS A 58 -5.62 -21.00 5.07
N ILE A 59 -4.52 -20.26 5.16
CA ILE A 59 -4.15 -19.49 6.35
C ILE A 59 -5.17 -18.38 6.64
N SER A 60 -5.58 -17.63 5.61
CA SER A 60 -6.54 -16.52 5.79
C SER A 60 -7.92 -17.03 6.20
N SER A 61 -8.35 -18.20 5.71
CA SER A 61 -9.62 -18.80 6.11
C SER A 61 -9.62 -19.18 7.60
N GLN A 62 -8.57 -19.84 8.06
CA GLN A 62 -8.41 -20.21 9.46
C GLN A 62 -8.31 -18.96 10.38
N ALA A 63 -7.50 -17.98 9.98
CA ALA A 63 -7.34 -16.73 10.70
C ALA A 63 -8.66 -15.96 10.80
N PHE A 64 -9.45 -15.92 9.74
CA PHE A 64 -10.76 -15.28 9.75
C PHE A 64 -11.72 -15.92 10.76
N GLN A 65 -11.83 -17.26 10.78
CA GLN A 65 -12.71 -17.96 11.73
C GLN A 65 -12.35 -17.64 13.19
N HIS A 66 -11.06 -17.64 13.50
CA HIS A 66 -10.57 -17.33 14.86
C HIS A 66 -10.78 -15.85 15.20
N PHE A 67 -10.52 -14.95 14.25
CA PHE A 67 -10.80 -13.52 14.40
C PHE A 67 -12.28 -13.27 14.70
N SER A 68 -13.20 -13.84 13.91
CA SER A 68 -14.65 -13.70 14.15
C SER A 68 -15.11 -14.30 15.47
N LYS A 69 -14.41 -15.31 16.00
CA LYS A 69 -14.69 -15.83 17.35
C LYS A 69 -14.22 -14.86 18.42
N ALA A 70 -13.02 -14.29 18.27
CA ALA A 70 -12.44 -13.36 19.23
C ALA A 70 -13.23 -12.04 19.33
N THR A 71 -13.65 -11.47 18.21
CA THR A 71 -14.36 -10.17 18.18
C THR A 71 -15.79 -10.24 18.71
N ARG A 72 -16.46 -11.40 18.62
CA ARG A 72 -17.77 -11.61 19.26
C ARG A 72 -17.73 -11.55 20.78
N SER A 73 -16.56 -11.77 21.37
CA SER A 73 -16.37 -11.78 22.83
C SER A 73 -15.71 -10.51 23.39
N SER A 74 -15.24 -9.60 22.54
CA SER A 74 -14.58 -8.37 22.98
C SER A 74 -15.59 -7.24 23.22
N ALA A 75 -15.34 -6.42 24.26
CA ALA A 75 -16.04 -5.17 24.44
C ALA A 75 -15.80 -4.22 23.24
N PRO A 76 -16.73 -3.29 22.94
CA PRO A 76 -16.53 -2.29 21.90
C PRO A 76 -15.21 -1.53 22.15
N PRO A 77 -14.41 -1.28 21.10
CA PRO A 77 -13.24 -0.40 21.21
C PRO A 77 -13.64 0.97 21.75
N ASP A 78 -12.71 1.65 22.41
CA ASP A 78 -12.88 3.07 22.71
C ASP A 78 -13.00 3.85 21.38
N GLU A 79 -14.22 4.28 21.04
CA GLU A 79 -14.60 4.74 19.69
C GLU A 79 -14.04 6.13 19.32
N LEU A 80 -13.34 6.81 20.25
CA LEU A 80 -13.16 8.26 20.16
C LEU A 80 -11.86 8.74 19.50
N ASP A 81 -10.95 7.84 19.11
CA ASP A 81 -9.60 8.22 18.67
C ASP A 81 -9.24 7.86 17.21
N HIS A 82 -10.14 7.23 16.45
CA HIS A 82 -9.84 6.80 15.08
C HIS A 82 -10.60 7.59 14.04
N PHE A 83 -9.89 8.43 13.28
CA PHE A 83 -10.47 9.26 12.24
C PHE A 83 -10.68 8.52 10.92
N LYS A 84 -11.75 8.87 10.22
CA LYS A 84 -11.95 8.53 8.81
C LYS A 84 -10.97 9.30 7.93
N CYS A 85 -10.54 8.69 6.84
CA CYS A 85 -10.02 9.43 5.70
C CYS A 85 -11.17 10.26 5.08
N PRO A 86 -11.02 11.57 4.80
CA PRO A 86 -12.06 12.38 4.16
C PRO A 86 -12.61 11.79 2.85
N PHE A 87 -11.76 11.23 2.00
CA PHE A 87 -12.20 10.56 0.76
C PHE A 87 -12.96 9.27 1.03
N TYR A 88 -12.54 8.49 2.02
CA TYR A 88 -13.30 7.32 2.45
C TYR A 88 -14.65 7.70 3.06
N ALA A 89 -14.70 8.75 3.88
CA ALA A 89 -15.95 9.25 4.44
C ALA A 89 -16.93 9.76 3.36
N SER A 90 -16.43 10.31 2.25
CA SER A 90 -17.28 10.79 1.15
C SER A 90 -17.72 9.69 0.18
N ASN A 91 -16.86 8.70 -0.08
CA ASN A 91 -17.20 7.53 -0.90
C ASN A 91 -16.47 6.27 -0.40
N PRO A 92 -17.09 5.52 0.54
CA PRO A 92 -16.48 4.35 1.16
C PRO A 92 -16.07 3.26 0.16
N GLU A 93 -16.87 3.03 -0.88
CA GLU A 93 -16.61 2.03 -1.91
C GLU A 93 -15.37 2.36 -2.75
N LYS A 94 -15.30 3.60 -3.27
CA LYS A 94 -14.16 4.05 -4.09
C LYS A 94 -12.85 4.07 -3.29
N TYR A 95 -12.93 4.42 -2.02
CA TYR A 95 -11.77 4.67 -1.17
C TYR A 95 -11.57 3.64 -0.06
N ARG A 96 -12.14 2.43 -0.21
CA ARG A 96 -12.03 1.31 0.76
C ARG A 96 -10.60 0.98 1.18
N LYS A 97 -9.63 1.22 0.28
CA LYS A 97 -8.18 1.03 0.56
C LYS A 97 -7.68 1.93 1.69
N CYS A 98 -8.30 3.08 1.92
CA CYS A 98 -7.91 3.98 3.00
C CYS A 98 -8.20 3.34 4.36
N LEU A 99 -9.41 2.80 4.53
CA LEU A 99 -9.78 2.04 5.73
C LEU A 99 -8.91 0.78 5.88
N ALA A 100 -8.73 0.03 4.79
CA ALA A 100 -7.93 -1.20 4.80
C ALA A 100 -6.47 -0.98 5.25
N ARG A 101 -5.83 0.12 4.81
CA ARG A 101 -4.37 0.27 4.93
C ARG A 101 -3.90 1.27 5.97
N HIS A 102 -4.77 2.13 6.46
CA HIS A 102 -4.37 3.22 7.34
C HIS A 102 -5.19 3.25 8.63
N ASP A 103 -4.51 3.67 9.70
CA ASP A 103 -5.08 3.99 11.00
C ASP A 103 -4.75 5.47 11.29
N LEU A 104 -5.77 6.32 11.32
CA LEU A 104 -5.59 7.78 11.43
C LEU A 104 -5.96 8.23 12.85
N ARG A 105 -4.96 8.32 13.74
CA ARG A 105 -5.16 8.61 15.18
C ARG A 105 -5.19 10.09 15.55
N SER A 106 -5.06 10.98 14.58
CA SER A 106 -5.04 12.44 14.79
C SER A 106 -5.36 13.21 13.52
N ALA A 107 -5.82 14.46 13.66
CA ALA A 107 -6.05 15.34 12.53
C ALA A 107 -4.76 15.58 11.71
N GLU A 108 -3.59 15.61 12.35
CA GLU A 108 -2.30 15.71 11.71
C GLU A 108 -1.95 14.44 10.91
N SER A 109 -2.31 13.26 11.42
CA SER A 109 -2.17 12.01 10.66
C SER A 109 -3.08 11.98 9.43
N VAL A 110 -4.29 12.55 9.53
CA VAL A 110 -5.22 12.71 8.41
C VAL A 110 -4.60 13.62 7.35
N ILE A 111 -4.07 14.79 7.73
CA ILE A 111 -3.38 15.70 6.79
C ILE A 111 -2.24 15.00 6.08
N ARG A 112 -1.40 14.27 6.81
CA ARG A 112 -0.27 13.51 6.23
C ARG A 112 -0.76 12.44 5.25
N HIS A 113 -1.82 11.72 5.59
CA HIS A 113 -2.42 10.70 4.73
C HIS A 113 -2.97 11.33 3.44
N MET A 114 -3.71 12.44 3.55
CA MET A 114 -4.20 13.20 2.38
C MET A 114 -3.06 13.63 1.47
N GLN A 115 -1.99 14.19 2.05
CA GLN A 115 -0.81 14.62 1.31
C GLN A 115 -0.07 13.48 0.60
N ARG A 116 -0.14 12.24 1.09
CA ARG A 116 0.61 11.11 0.49
C ARG A 116 -0.21 10.31 -0.50
N HIS A 117 -1.51 10.13 -0.22
CA HIS A 117 -2.33 9.13 -0.91
C HIS A 117 -3.45 9.72 -1.75
N HIS A 118 -3.72 11.02 -1.63
CA HIS A 118 -4.80 11.68 -2.35
C HIS A 118 -4.33 12.88 -3.17
N LYS A 119 -3.04 12.99 -3.50
CA LYS A 119 -2.59 14.02 -4.42
C LYS A 119 -3.28 13.83 -5.76
N GLN A 120 -3.84 14.92 -6.29
CA GLN A 120 -4.33 14.90 -7.65
C GLN A 120 -3.14 14.68 -8.61
N PRO A 121 -3.21 13.69 -9.52
CA PRO A 121 -2.14 13.46 -10.49
C PRO A 121 -2.05 14.64 -11.47
N PRO A 122 -0.87 14.91 -12.05
CA PRO A 122 -0.75 15.79 -13.20
C PRO A 122 -1.68 15.33 -14.33
N TYR A 123 -2.36 16.26 -14.99
CA TYR A 123 -3.32 15.94 -16.03
C TYR A 123 -3.38 17.02 -17.11
N CYS A 124 -3.70 16.58 -18.34
CA CYS A 124 -3.86 17.48 -19.47
C CYS A 124 -5.23 18.17 -19.42
N PRO A 125 -5.32 19.51 -19.47
CA PRO A 125 -6.60 20.21 -19.45
C PRO A 125 -7.39 20.08 -20.76
N ARG A 126 -6.77 19.59 -21.84
CA ARG A 126 -7.44 19.37 -23.13
C ARG A 126 -8.12 18.02 -23.22
N CYS A 127 -7.44 16.94 -22.81
CA CYS A 127 -7.95 15.58 -22.98
C CYS A 127 -8.19 14.83 -21.66
N SER A 128 -7.96 15.48 -20.51
CA SER A 128 -8.12 14.90 -19.17
C SER A 128 -7.23 13.69 -18.84
N LYS A 129 -6.29 13.34 -19.73
CA LYS A 129 -5.32 12.26 -19.49
C LYS A 129 -4.46 12.60 -18.28
N THR A 130 -4.29 11.63 -17.37
CA THR A 130 -3.41 11.72 -16.21
C THR A 130 -2.01 11.18 -16.51
N PHE A 131 -1.03 11.65 -15.73
CA PHE A 131 0.38 11.31 -15.88
C PHE A 131 0.99 11.00 -14.51
N GLU A 132 2.11 10.27 -14.50
CA GLU A 132 2.84 9.98 -13.27
C GLU A 132 3.65 11.20 -12.84
N THR A 133 4.24 11.89 -13.81
CA THR A 133 5.09 13.06 -13.58
C THR A 133 4.56 14.32 -14.26
N VAL A 134 4.91 15.48 -13.69
CA VAL A 134 4.59 16.78 -14.30
C VAL A 134 5.29 16.93 -15.66
N ALA A 135 6.53 16.45 -15.78
CA ALA A 135 7.31 16.52 -17.02
C ALA A 135 6.66 15.75 -18.18
N GLU A 136 6.08 14.57 -17.92
CA GLU A 136 5.32 13.83 -18.93
C GLU A 136 4.06 14.58 -19.36
N CYS A 137 3.35 15.17 -18.41
CA CYS A 137 2.16 15.97 -18.67
C CYS A 137 2.51 17.20 -19.52
N ASP A 138 3.57 17.93 -19.16
CA ASP A 138 4.01 19.11 -19.89
C ASP A 138 4.45 18.75 -21.32
N THR A 139 5.21 17.66 -21.47
CA THR A 139 5.60 17.13 -22.78
C THR A 139 4.38 16.78 -23.62
N HIS A 140 3.36 16.20 -23.01
CA HIS A 140 2.11 15.89 -23.70
C HIS A 140 1.37 17.15 -24.14
N ILE A 141 1.27 18.16 -23.27
CA ILE A 141 0.62 19.44 -23.56
C ILE A 141 1.34 20.16 -24.69
N ILE A 142 2.68 20.30 -24.62
CA ILE A 142 3.51 20.99 -25.63
C ILE A 142 3.42 20.33 -27.01
N LYS A 143 3.30 19.00 -27.06
CA LYS A 143 3.15 18.28 -28.34
C LYS A 143 1.82 18.58 -29.04
N GLU A 144 0.79 18.99 -28.28
CA GLU A 144 -0.55 19.33 -28.78
C GLU A 144 -1.24 18.26 -29.66
N LYS A 145 -0.80 17.00 -29.57
CA LYS A 145 -1.32 15.90 -30.40
C LYS A 145 -2.62 15.28 -29.86
N CYS A 146 -3.15 15.76 -28.73
CA CYS A 146 -4.38 15.23 -28.14
C CYS A 146 -5.61 15.98 -28.63
N LYS A 147 -6.74 15.27 -28.72
CA LYS A 147 -8.04 15.86 -29.01
C LYS A 147 -8.61 16.51 -27.75
N THR A 148 -9.28 17.64 -27.93
CA THR A 148 -10.00 18.29 -26.84
C THR A 148 -11.25 17.48 -26.53
N GLU A 149 -11.41 17.09 -25.27
CA GLU A 149 -12.52 16.33 -24.72
C GLU A 149 -13.16 17.12 -23.58
N PRO A 150 -14.38 16.77 -23.12
CA PRO A 150 -14.94 17.33 -21.90
C PRO A 150 -13.96 17.20 -20.73
N LEU A 151 -13.78 18.29 -19.99
CA LEU A 151 -12.85 18.32 -18.88
C LEU A 151 -13.35 17.44 -17.73
N MET A 152 -12.63 16.37 -17.45
CA MET A 152 -12.85 15.47 -16.33
C MET A 152 -11.69 15.67 -15.35
N ILE A 153 -11.94 16.44 -14.29
CA ILE A 153 -10.92 16.71 -13.28
C ILE A 153 -10.65 15.41 -12.50
N PRO A 154 -9.42 14.90 -12.48
CA PRO A 154 -9.09 13.72 -11.70
C PRO A 154 -9.32 13.96 -10.21
N ASP A 155 -9.80 12.94 -9.50
CA ASP A 155 -9.93 13.01 -8.05
C ASP A 155 -8.60 13.31 -7.36
N GLY A 156 -8.70 14.02 -6.24
CA GLY A 156 -7.58 14.28 -5.35
C GLY A 156 -7.58 15.71 -4.83
N ILE A 157 -6.55 16.03 -4.04
CA ILE A 157 -6.27 17.37 -3.57
C ILE A 157 -5.31 18.07 -4.53
N ASN A 158 -5.74 19.20 -5.07
CA ASN A 158 -4.92 20.02 -5.94
C ASN A 158 -3.78 20.71 -5.15
N HIS A 159 -2.85 21.35 -5.86
CA HIS A 159 -1.69 21.99 -5.25
C HIS A 159 -2.05 23.09 -4.22
N TYR A 160 -3.12 23.85 -4.45
CA TYR A 160 -3.57 24.88 -3.51
C TYR A 160 -4.11 24.26 -2.21
N GLN A 161 -4.96 23.24 -2.32
CA GLN A 161 -5.46 22.49 -1.17
C GLN A 161 -4.33 21.81 -0.40
N GLN A 162 -3.33 21.24 -1.09
CA GLN A 162 -2.14 20.66 -0.43
C GLN A 162 -1.39 21.70 0.42
N ARG A 163 -1.20 22.90 -0.12
CA ARG A 163 -0.53 24.00 0.60
C ARG A 163 -1.34 24.44 1.82
N GLU A 164 -2.66 24.60 1.67
CA GLU A 164 -3.56 24.97 2.77
C GLU A 164 -3.63 23.90 3.87
N LEU A 165 -3.70 22.62 3.50
CA LEU A 165 -3.65 21.53 4.46
C LEU A 165 -2.32 21.52 5.22
N LYS A 166 -1.21 21.81 4.54
CA LYS A 166 0.13 21.90 5.18
C LYS A 166 0.25 23.08 6.15
N SER A 167 -0.45 24.20 5.89
CA SER A 167 -0.41 25.38 6.75
C SER A 167 -1.46 25.36 7.86
N THR A 168 -2.50 24.53 7.73
CA THR A 168 -3.61 24.41 8.70
C THR A 168 -3.15 24.26 10.16
N PRO A 169 -2.20 23.35 10.50
CA PRO A 169 -1.73 23.21 11.89
C PRO A 169 -1.03 24.44 12.45
N LYS A 170 -0.59 25.38 11.61
CA LYS A 170 0.11 26.60 12.04
C LYS A 170 -0.84 27.73 12.45
N LYS A 171 -2.15 27.55 12.31
CA LYS A 171 -3.14 28.55 12.71
C LYS A 171 -3.19 28.65 14.24
N ARG A 172 -3.20 29.87 14.77
CA ARG A 172 -3.11 30.18 16.22
C ARG A 172 -4.05 29.34 17.09
N ASP A 173 -5.28 29.15 16.63
CA ASP A 173 -6.33 28.50 17.43
C ASP A 173 -6.55 27.03 17.06
N TYR A 174 -5.80 26.48 16.09
CA TYR A 174 -6.03 25.13 15.59
C TYR A 174 -5.92 24.07 16.69
N HIS A 175 -4.90 24.18 17.54
CA HIS A 175 -4.68 23.26 18.65
C HIS A 175 -5.64 23.47 19.83
N GLN A 176 -6.42 24.55 19.83
CA GLN A 176 -7.49 24.78 20.79
C GLN A 176 -8.82 24.17 20.33
N TRP A 177 -8.94 23.85 19.04
CA TRP A 177 -10.15 23.22 18.52
C TRP A 177 -10.29 21.77 19.01
N PRO A 178 -11.52 21.31 19.31
CA PRO A 178 -11.82 19.91 19.49
C PRO A 178 -11.36 19.08 18.30
N THR A 179 -10.93 17.84 18.54
CA THR A 179 -10.36 16.97 17.51
C THR A 179 -11.32 16.73 16.34
N LYS A 180 -12.62 16.53 16.63
CA LYS A 180 -13.70 16.51 15.63
C LYS A 180 -13.73 17.75 14.74
N ARG A 181 -13.66 18.95 15.33
CA ARG A 181 -13.67 20.21 14.55
C ARG A 181 -12.44 20.36 13.66
N ARG A 182 -11.27 19.90 14.10
CA ARG A 182 -10.06 19.88 13.26
C ARG A 182 -10.24 18.99 12.04
N TRP A 183 -10.87 17.83 12.22
CA TRP A 183 -11.19 16.93 11.12
C TRP A 183 -12.23 17.53 10.16
N GLU A 184 -13.32 18.10 10.68
CA GLU A 184 -14.35 18.77 9.87
C GLU A 184 -13.75 19.92 9.05
N HIS A 185 -12.81 20.67 9.63
CA HIS A 185 -12.06 21.69 8.91
C HIS A 185 -11.27 21.12 7.74
N ILE A 186 -10.54 20.01 7.97
CA ILE A 186 -9.81 19.30 6.91
C ILE A 186 -10.79 18.83 5.82
N TYR A 187 -11.91 18.23 6.19
CA TYR A 187 -12.92 17.74 5.26
C TYR A 187 -13.44 18.87 4.35
N LYS A 188 -13.81 20.02 4.94
CA LYS A 188 -14.32 21.19 4.19
C LYS A 188 -13.25 21.85 3.30
N LEU A 189 -11.97 21.75 3.65
CA LEU A 189 -10.90 22.22 2.77
C LEU A 189 -10.76 21.35 1.51
N VAL A 190 -10.98 20.03 1.66
CA VAL A 190 -10.91 19.06 0.56
C VAL A 190 -12.18 19.10 -0.30
N PHE A 191 -13.35 19.13 0.33
CA PHE A 191 -14.67 19.10 -0.32
C PHE A 191 -15.43 20.41 -0.07
N ARG A 192 -15.00 21.48 -0.75
CA ARG A 192 -15.50 22.85 -0.53
C ARG A 192 -16.97 23.04 -0.90
N GLU A 193 -17.48 22.23 -1.81
CA GLU A 193 -18.85 22.34 -2.35
C GLU A 193 -19.88 21.56 -1.53
N THR A 194 -19.45 20.74 -0.56
CA THR A 194 -20.35 19.88 0.20
C THR A 194 -20.96 20.62 1.39
N GLN A 195 -22.29 20.57 1.49
CA GLN A 195 -23.05 21.19 2.60
C GLN A 195 -23.04 20.34 3.88
N SER A 196 -22.97 19.01 3.73
CA SER A 196 -22.94 18.06 4.84
C SER A 196 -21.52 17.56 5.13
N CYS A 197 -21.18 17.45 6.41
CA CYS A 197 -19.93 16.83 6.84
C CYS A 197 -20.26 15.46 7.44
N PRO A 198 -19.69 14.35 6.91
CA PRO A 198 -19.92 13.02 7.46
C PRO A 198 -19.27 12.88 8.84
N SER A 199 -19.52 11.76 9.51
CA SER A 199 -18.86 11.47 10.80
C SER A 199 -17.34 11.49 10.65
N ALA A 200 -16.67 12.13 11.61
CA ALA A 200 -15.22 12.20 11.64
C ALA A 200 -14.56 10.88 12.06
N TYR A 201 -15.24 10.08 12.87
CA TYR A 201 -14.71 8.89 13.52
C TYR A 201 -15.23 7.61 12.88
N LEU A 202 -14.41 6.56 12.92
CA LEU A 202 -14.82 5.21 12.53
C LEU A 202 -15.98 4.74 13.42
N ASP A 203 -16.95 4.07 12.81
CA ASP A 203 -18.02 3.39 13.54
C ASP A 203 -17.60 1.98 13.99
N THR A 204 -18.45 1.33 14.77
CA THR A 204 -18.19 -0.02 15.32
C THR A 204 -17.83 -1.05 14.23
N ASN A 205 -18.46 -0.99 13.05
CA ASN A 205 -18.17 -1.93 11.96
C ASN A 205 -16.82 -1.64 11.33
N GLU A 206 -16.49 -0.38 11.10
CA GLU A 206 -15.20 0.02 10.53
C GLU A 206 -14.05 -0.23 11.51
N MET A 207 -14.30 -0.10 12.82
CA MET A 207 -13.35 -0.44 13.87
C MET A 207 -12.96 -1.93 13.85
N THR A 208 -13.83 -2.83 13.36
CA THR A 208 -13.46 -4.25 13.19
C THR A 208 -12.29 -4.45 12.22
N VAL A 209 -12.09 -3.52 11.27
CA VAL A 209 -10.94 -3.55 10.36
C VAL A 209 -9.64 -3.29 11.11
N LEU A 210 -9.66 -2.39 12.10
CA LEU A 210 -8.50 -2.15 12.97
C LEU A 210 -8.20 -3.40 13.81
N GLN A 211 -9.24 -3.98 14.42
CA GLN A 211 -9.12 -5.20 15.20
C GLN A 211 -8.56 -6.36 14.37
N ALA A 212 -8.92 -6.47 13.09
CA ALA A 212 -8.36 -7.50 12.20
C ALA A 212 -6.86 -7.32 11.98
N ARG A 213 -6.39 -6.07 11.86
CA ARG A 213 -4.95 -5.77 11.76
C ARG A 213 -4.21 -6.08 13.06
N ASP A 214 -4.77 -5.69 14.19
CA ASP A 214 -4.18 -5.95 15.51
C ASP A 214 -4.16 -7.46 15.82
N PHE A 215 -5.24 -8.17 15.48
CA PHE A 215 -5.31 -9.63 15.55
C PHE A 215 -4.21 -10.28 14.72
N TRP A 216 -4.05 -9.89 13.46
CA TRP A 216 -3.00 -10.44 12.60
C TRP A 216 -1.60 -10.10 13.10
N LYS A 217 -1.39 -8.88 13.62
CA LYS A 217 -0.11 -8.50 14.21
C LYS A 217 0.25 -9.37 15.42
N ALA A 218 -0.74 -9.75 16.23
CA ALA A 218 -0.53 -10.57 17.42
C ALA A 218 -0.40 -12.08 17.09
N HIS A 219 -1.12 -12.59 16.08
CA HIS A 219 -1.25 -14.03 15.85
C HIS A 219 -0.72 -14.51 14.50
N GLY A 220 -0.54 -13.61 13.52
CA GLY A 220 -0.22 -13.94 12.13
C GLY A 220 1.03 -14.79 12.00
N GLY A 221 2.10 -14.46 12.73
CA GLY A 221 3.34 -15.23 12.70
C GLY A 221 3.16 -16.70 13.12
N LYS A 222 2.26 -16.96 14.08
CA LYS A 222 1.92 -18.32 14.51
C LYS A 222 1.26 -19.12 13.39
N TYR A 223 0.27 -18.55 12.70
CA TYR A 223 -0.38 -19.22 11.58
C TYR A 223 0.59 -19.55 10.45
N ILE A 224 1.48 -18.61 10.12
CA ILE A 224 2.51 -18.82 9.12
C ILE A 224 3.42 -19.98 9.54
N THR A 225 3.91 -19.96 10.78
CA THR A 225 4.79 -21.01 11.33
C THR A 225 4.13 -22.39 11.35
N GLU A 226 2.88 -22.48 11.83
CA GLU A 226 2.11 -23.73 11.89
C GLU A 226 1.87 -24.31 10.49
N TYR A 227 1.54 -23.46 9.51
CA TYR A 227 1.38 -23.89 8.12
C TYR A 227 2.68 -24.50 7.57
N PHE A 228 3.81 -23.85 7.81
CA PHE A 228 5.13 -24.33 7.36
C PHE A 228 5.56 -25.64 8.03
N GLN A 229 5.30 -25.79 9.33
CA GLN A 229 5.58 -27.03 10.06
C GLN A 229 4.75 -28.20 9.53
N ALA A 230 3.48 -27.96 9.16
CA ALA A 230 2.58 -28.99 8.65
C ALA A 230 2.87 -29.39 7.19
N HIS A 231 3.49 -28.51 6.40
CA HIS A 231 3.68 -28.70 4.96
C HIS A 231 5.17 -28.76 4.57
N SER A 232 5.95 -29.51 5.36
CA SER A 232 7.40 -29.78 5.23
C SER A 232 7.94 -29.57 3.80
N GLY A 233 8.57 -28.43 3.55
CA GLY A 233 9.14 -28.13 2.23
C GLY A 233 9.56 -26.68 1.95
N LEU A 234 9.54 -25.79 2.95
CA LEU A 234 9.62 -24.35 2.69
C LEU A 234 10.46 -23.63 3.76
N GLU A 235 11.77 -23.82 3.70
CA GLU A 235 12.71 -22.94 4.40
C GLU A 235 13.15 -21.84 3.44
N MET A 236 12.26 -20.88 3.17
CA MET A 236 12.63 -19.62 2.53
C MET A 236 12.06 -18.48 3.35
N GLU A 237 12.94 -17.73 4.02
CA GLU A 237 12.57 -16.56 4.83
C GLU A 237 11.74 -15.55 4.02
N ASP A 238 12.07 -15.38 2.73
CA ASP A 238 11.33 -14.55 1.78
C ASP A 238 9.86 -14.99 1.59
N ALA A 239 9.61 -16.30 1.55
CA ALA A 239 8.25 -16.82 1.40
C ALA A 239 7.39 -16.52 2.64
N GLN A 240 7.98 -16.54 3.84
CA GLN A 240 7.27 -16.20 5.08
C GLN A 240 6.82 -14.73 5.07
N VAL A 241 7.69 -13.82 4.67
CA VAL A 241 7.38 -12.38 4.59
C VAL A 241 6.29 -12.12 3.55
N ILE A 242 6.40 -12.74 2.37
CA ILE A 242 5.39 -12.64 1.31
C ILE A 242 4.03 -13.13 1.82
N LEU A 243 3.97 -14.35 2.37
CA LEU A 243 2.73 -14.93 2.89
C LEU A 243 2.15 -14.10 4.04
N TYR A 244 2.98 -13.63 4.98
CA TYR A 244 2.51 -12.80 6.08
C TYR A 244 1.80 -11.54 5.55
N SER A 245 2.41 -10.86 4.57
CA SER A 245 1.85 -9.64 3.98
C SER A 245 0.59 -9.93 3.14
N ALA A 246 0.54 -11.07 2.45
CA ALA A 246 -0.58 -11.47 1.61
C ALA A 246 -1.79 -11.90 2.45
N CYS A 247 -1.57 -12.69 3.50
CA CYS A 247 -2.61 -13.10 4.43
C CYS A 247 -3.18 -11.91 5.22
N LEU A 248 -2.33 -10.98 5.69
CA LEU A 248 -2.81 -9.72 6.29
C LEU A 248 -3.76 -8.99 5.34
N ARG A 249 -3.35 -8.84 4.07
CA ARG A 249 -4.14 -8.14 3.05
C ARG A 249 -5.46 -8.87 2.81
N ALA A 250 -5.43 -10.19 2.66
CA ALA A 250 -6.63 -10.99 2.43
C ALA A 250 -7.62 -10.89 3.60
N LEU A 251 -7.15 -11.04 4.84
CA LEU A 251 -7.98 -10.90 6.04
C LEU A 251 -8.62 -9.51 6.12
N VAL A 252 -7.81 -8.45 5.98
CA VAL A 252 -8.29 -7.07 6.07
C VAL A 252 -9.27 -6.74 4.95
N GLU A 253 -8.99 -7.14 3.72
CA GLU A 253 -9.91 -6.89 2.60
C GLU A 253 -11.24 -7.62 2.76
N HIS A 254 -11.22 -8.83 3.33
CA HIS A 254 -12.43 -9.56 3.67
C HIS A 254 -13.29 -8.79 4.69
N VAL A 255 -12.67 -8.32 5.79
CA VAL A 255 -13.37 -7.59 6.86
C VAL A 255 -13.89 -6.23 6.36
N VAL A 256 -13.11 -5.52 5.54
CA VAL A 256 -13.58 -4.27 4.88
C VAL A 256 -14.79 -4.54 3.99
N GLY A 257 -14.78 -5.65 3.23
CA GLY A 257 -15.93 -6.07 2.43
C GLY A 257 -17.19 -6.26 3.28
N GLN A 258 -17.07 -6.96 4.42
CA GLN A 258 -18.19 -7.15 5.35
C GLN A 258 -18.68 -5.83 5.95
N SER A 259 -17.78 -4.95 6.38
CA SER A 259 -18.13 -3.62 6.92
C SER A 259 -18.94 -2.80 5.92
N LEU A 260 -18.58 -2.83 4.64
CA LEU A 260 -19.31 -2.12 3.58
C LEU A 260 -20.66 -2.77 3.26
N MET A 261 -20.79 -4.10 3.35
CA MET A 261 -22.08 -4.80 3.16
C MET A 261 -23.13 -4.37 4.19
N VAL A 262 -22.73 -4.25 5.47
CA VAL A 262 -23.65 -3.89 6.58
C VAL A 262 -24.13 -2.43 6.47
N SER A 263 -23.33 -1.56 5.85
CA SER A 263 -23.67 -0.14 5.64
C SER A 263 -24.70 0.14 4.52
N GLY A 264 -25.20 -0.89 3.83
CA GLY A 264 -26.37 -0.79 2.94
C GLY A 264 -26.11 -0.23 1.53
N THR A 265 -24.87 -0.09 1.06
CA THR A 265 -24.57 0.55 -0.25
C THR A 265 -24.08 -0.38 -1.39
N GLY A 266 -23.85 -1.68 -1.14
CA GLY A 266 -23.11 -2.55 -2.09
C GLY A 266 -23.77 -3.89 -2.54
N TRP A 267 -25.05 -4.11 -2.28
CA TRP A 267 -25.69 -5.44 -2.34
C TRP A 267 -25.86 -5.96 -3.78
N ILE A 268 -26.02 -5.08 -4.78
CA ILE A 268 -26.25 -5.47 -6.18
C ILE A 268 -24.95 -5.86 -6.90
N LYS A 269 -23.77 -5.36 -6.49
CA LYS A 269 -22.48 -5.68 -7.15
C LYS A 269 -21.75 -6.85 -6.52
N CYS A 270 -22.04 -7.20 -5.27
CA CYS A 270 -21.35 -8.29 -4.57
C CYS A 270 -21.85 -9.68 -4.90
N ILE A 271 -23.01 -9.83 -5.55
CA ILE A 271 -23.35 -11.12 -6.16
C ILE A 271 -22.26 -11.52 -7.17
N LYS A 272 -21.65 -10.58 -7.91
CA LYS A 272 -20.53 -10.89 -8.83
C LYS A 272 -19.19 -11.14 -8.12
N ALA A 273 -18.90 -10.45 -7.02
CA ALA A 273 -17.65 -10.66 -6.27
C ALA A 273 -17.70 -11.95 -5.44
N LEU A 274 -18.85 -12.27 -4.84
CA LEU A 274 -19.11 -13.55 -4.19
C LEU A 274 -19.30 -14.67 -5.22
N GLN A 275 -19.88 -14.41 -6.39
CA GLN A 275 -19.87 -15.39 -7.49
C GLN A 275 -18.44 -15.64 -7.95
N ASN A 276 -17.57 -14.66 -8.17
CA ASN A 276 -16.18 -14.96 -8.53
C ASN A 276 -15.42 -15.68 -7.39
N TYR A 277 -15.74 -15.39 -6.13
CA TYR A 277 -15.16 -16.10 -4.98
C TYR A 277 -15.76 -17.50 -4.77
N LEU A 278 -16.98 -17.79 -5.26
CA LEU A 278 -17.68 -19.08 -5.13
C LEU A 278 -17.61 -19.93 -6.42
N PHE A 279 -17.40 -19.34 -7.60
CA PHE A 279 -17.20 -20.04 -8.87
C PHE A 279 -15.79 -20.64 -8.94
N SER A 280 -14.82 -20.08 -8.21
CA SER A 280 -13.56 -20.76 -7.89
C SER A 280 -13.72 -21.98 -6.96
N PHE A 281 -14.94 -22.27 -6.47
CA PHE A 281 -15.26 -23.42 -5.61
C PHE A 281 -16.12 -24.49 -6.31
N PHE A 282 -16.44 -24.36 -7.60
CA PHE A 282 -17.25 -25.36 -8.34
C PHE A 282 -16.81 -25.54 -9.80
N ILE A 283 -15.50 -25.71 -10.04
CA ILE A 283 -15.04 -26.40 -11.25
C ILE A 283 -14.30 -27.66 -10.81
N PRO A 284 -14.92 -28.85 -10.90
CA PRO A 284 -14.16 -30.10 -10.88
C PRO A 284 -13.42 -30.18 -12.21
N TRP A 285 -12.08 -30.07 -12.18
CA TRP A 285 -11.27 -30.37 -13.36
C TRP A 285 -11.19 -31.89 -13.51
N ARG A 286 -11.60 -32.37 -14.68
CA ARG A 286 -11.34 -33.71 -15.20
C ARG A 286 -10.43 -33.56 -16.40
#